data_AF-A0A509CIQ8-F1
#
_entry.id   AF-A0A509CIQ8-F1
#
_cell.length_a   1.000
_cell.length_b   1.000
_cell.length_c   1.000
_cell.angle_alpha   90.00
_cell.angle_beta   90.00
_cell.angle_gamma   90.00
#
_symmetry.space_group_name_H-M   'P 1'
#
loop_
_entity.id
_entity.type
_entity.pdbx_description
1 polymer ?
#
loop_
_entity_poly.entity_id
_entity_poly.type
_entity_poly.pdbx_seq_one_letter_code
_entity_poly.pdbx_strand_id
1 'polypeptide(L)'
;MLADAIARQDSKAAYDALRIYLLLNLDKDHEDKYNAAEIQSWVINDLGNSDSVAGFGGRAAVLTHIEALFDGSRVVHSPYEKDEALIRQARAFLDGHTSTERIYARALAAMESEAPQEFTLVRAVGADAGTVFVRSNGAPLDRGVPGIFTREGYRELFDKRLPEFVAAATANDGWVMGRESTPKKLTDSLRSQIPGRSSLSPAKSAVCT
;
A
#
# COMPACT_ATOMS: atom_id res chain seq x y z
N MET A 1 -9.04 4.21 14.20
CA MET A 1 -7.73 3.71 13.72
C MET A 1 -6.99 4.72 12.88
N LEU A 2 -7.55 5.25 11.78
CA LEU A 2 -6.90 6.37 11.07
C LEU A 2 -6.80 7.65 11.92
N ALA A 3 -7.92 8.13 12.47
CA ALA A 3 -7.92 9.31 13.34
C ALA A 3 -7.04 9.13 14.59
N ASP A 4 -6.98 7.91 15.12
CA ASP A 4 -6.15 7.56 16.27
C ASP A 4 -4.65 7.53 15.92
N ALA A 5 -4.27 7.02 14.74
CA ALA A 5 -2.89 7.08 14.26
C ALA A 5 -2.41 8.53 14.04
N ILE A 6 -3.28 9.41 13.54
CA ILE A 6 -3.02 10.85 13.44
C ILE A 6 -2.84 11.45 14.85
N ALA A 7 -3.72 11.11 15.80
CA ALA A 7 -3.65 11.60 17.17
C ALA A 7 -2.35 11.16 17.87
N ARG A 8 -1.88 9.93 17.60
CA ARG A 8 -0.61 9.38 18.10
C ARG A 8 0.63 9.91 17.36
N GLN A 9 0.46 10.75 16.33
CA GLN A 9 1.54 11.26 15.48
C GLN A 9 2.35 10.14 14.79
N ASP A 10 1.71 9.00 14.50
CA ASP A 10 2.36 7.87 13.81
C ASP A 10 2.08 7.98 12.30
N SER A 11 3.03 8.56 11.57
CA SER A 11 2.92 8.76 10.11
C SER A 11 2.85 7.45 9.33
N LYS A 12 3.51 6.39 9.80
CA LYS A 12 3.47 5.08 9.15
C LYS A 12 2.08 4.46 9.32
N ALA A 13 1.60 4.38 10.55
CA ALA A 13 0.27 3.82 10.83
C ALA A 13 -0.85 4.64 10.17
N ALA A 14 -0.72 5.98 10.14
CA ALA A 14 -1.70 6.85 9.49
C ALA A 14 -1.73 6.60 7.97
N TYR A 15 -0.57 6.42 7.33
CA TYR A 15 -0.52 6.09 5.92
C TYR A 15 -1.13 4.73 5.63
N ASP A 16 -0.74 3.69 6.36
CA ASP A 16 -1.23 2.33 6.14
C ASP A 16 -2.75 2.27 6.34
N ALA A 17 -3.27 2.92 7.40
CA ALA A 17 -4.70 3.03 7.64
C ALA A 17 -5.44 3.83 6.54
N LEU A 18 -4.87 4.94 6.06
CA LEU A 18 -5.45 5.72 4.95
C LEU A 18 -5.51 4.90 3.67
N ARG A 19 -4.46 4.14 3.35
CA ARG A 19 -4.42 3.29 2.17
C ARG A 19 -5.51 2.22 2.21
N ILE A 20 -5.65 1.47 3.31
CA ILE A 20 -6.70 0.46 3.43
C ILE A 20 -8.09 1.10 3.40
N TYR A 21 -8.25 2.26 4.04
CA TYR A 21 -9.50 3.02 3.97
C TYR A 21 -9.88 3.36 2.53
N LEU A 22 -8.93 3.80 1.70
CA LEU A 22 -9.17 4.07 0.28
C LEU A 22 -9.42 2.79 -0.53
N LEU A 23 -8.74 1.68 -0.24
CA LEU A 23 -8.97 0.39 -0.90
C LEU A 23 -10.37 -0.19 -0.61
N LEU A 24 -10.91 0.03 0.58
CA LEU A 24 -12.29 -0.32 0.93
C LEU A 24 -13.32 0.62 0.32
N ASN A 25 -12.89 1.81 -0.10
CA ASN A 25 -13.73 2.85 -0.68
C ASN A 25 -13.27 3.19 -2.10
N LEU A 26 -12.94 2.19 -2.91
CA LEU A 26 -12.52 2.41 -4.29
C LEU A 26 -13.64 3.01 -5.13
N ASP A 27 -13.27 3.97 -5.97
CA ASP A 27 -14.12 4.43 -7.06
C ASP A 27 -14.11 3.39 -8.18
N LYS A 28 -15.15 3.36 -9.01
CA LYS A 28 -15.27 2.41 -10.13
C LYS A 28 -14.07 2.43 -11.08
N ASP A 29 -13.46 3.60 -11.25
CA ASP A 29 -12.31 3.81 -12.13
C ASP A 29 -10.99 3.29 -11.52
N HIS A 30 -11.00 2.82 -10.27
CA HIS A 30 -9.83 2.35 -9.52
C HIS A 30 -10.00 0.93 -8.95
N GLU A 31 -11.00 0.16 -9.41
CA GLU A 31 -11.21 -1.23 -8.97
C GLU A 31 -9.99 -2.13 -9.28
N ASP A 32 -9.16 -1.76 -10.26
CA ASP A 32 -7.89 -2.42 -10.59
C ASP A 32 -6.88 -2.42 -9.43
N LYS A 33 -7.01 -1.49 -8.49
CA LYS A 33 -6.13 -1.39 -7.30
C LYS A 33 -6.57 -2.30 -6.16
N TYR A 34 -7.74 -2.94 -6.24
CA TYR A 34 -8.25 -3.78 -5.17
C TYR A 34 -7.29 -4.95 -4.89
N ASN A 35 -6.91 -5.10 -3.62
CA ASN A 35 -6.05 -6.17 -3.16
C ASN A 35 -6.63 -6.78 -1.88
N ALA A 36 -7.37 -7.88 -2.03
CA ALA A 36 -8.02 -8.56 -0.92
C ALA A 36 -7.00 -9.04 0.13
N ALA A 37 -5.87 -9.60 -0.30
CA ALA A 37 -4.83 -10.11 0.60
C ALA A 37 -4.19 -8.99 1.44
N GLU A 38 -3.99 -7.80 0.86
CA GLU A 38 -3.46 -6.64 1.59
C GLU A 38 -4.45 -6.16 2.65
N ILE A 39 -5.73 -5.98 2.28
CA ILE A 39 -6.79 -5.56 3.21
C ILE A 39 -6.93 -6.59 4.33
N GLN A 40 -7.04 -7.87 3.99
CA GLN A 40 -7.16 -8.97 4.93
C GLN A 40 -6.00 -8.99 5.94
N SER A 41 -4.76 -8.96 5.44
CA SER A 41 -3.55 -8.99 6.28
C SER A 41 -3.52 -7.79 7.23
N TRP A 42 -3.87 -6.60 6.74
CA TRP A 42 -3.94 -5.41 7.58
C TRP A 42 -5.00 -5.54 8.68
N VAL A 43 -6.23 -5.93 8.33
CA VAL A 43 -7.34 -6.08 9.29
C VAL A 43 -7.00 -7.11 10.38
N ILE A 44 -6.40 -8.25 10.01
CA ILE A 44 -6.00 -9.28 10.98
C ILE A 44 -4.94 -8.76 11.96
N ASN A 45 -3.92 -8.06 11.44
CA ASN A 45 -2.86 -7.49 12.26
C ASN A 45 -3.38 -6.40 13.20
N ASP A 46 -4.27 -5.57 12.68
CA ASP A 46 -4.90 -4.47 13.39
C ASP A 46 -5.83 -4.97 14.52
N LEU A 47 -6.61 -6.02 14.28
CA LEU A 47 -7.34 -6.76 15.32
C LEU A 47 -6.42 -7.45 16.34
N GLY A 48 -5.21 -7.84 15.94
CA GLY A 48 -4.13 -8.29 16.84
C GLY A 48 -3.80 -7.29 17.93
N ASN A 49 -3.91 -6.01 17.62
CA ASN A 49 -3.54 -4.92 18.51
C ASN A 49 -4.73 -4.33 19.28
N SER A 50 -5.93 -4.92 19.17
CA SER A 50 -7.15 -4.43 19.83
C SER A 50 -7.83 -5.52 20.66
N ASP A 51 -8.26 -5.19 21.88
CA ASP A 51 -8.98 -6.11 22.79
C ASP A 51 -10.45 -6.38 22.38
N SER A 52 -10.83 -6.05 21.14
CA SER A 52 -12.23 -5.90 20.72
C SER A 52 -12.96 -7.21 20.35
N VAL A 53 -12.30 -8.37 20.42
CA VAL A 53 -12.79 -9.62 19.80
C VAL A 53 -13.64 -10.49 20.73
N ALA A 54 -13.77 -10.10 22.01
CA ALA A 54 -14.49 -10.89 23.02
C ALA A 54 -15.99 -11.05 22.70
N GLY A 55 -16.62 -10.07 22.05
CA GLY A 55 -18.05 -10.08 21.72
C GLY A 55 -18.45 -10.91 20.50
N PHE A 56 -17.50 -11.39 19.71
CA PHE A 56 -17.76 -11.99 18.39
C PHE A 56 -17.54 -13.52 18.34
N GLY A 57 -17.71 -14.22 19.46
CA GLY A 57 -17.46 -15.67 19.54
C GLY A 57 -15.98 -16.04 19.63
N GLY A 58 -15.13 -15.07 19.98
CA GLY A 58 -13.70 -15.24 20.16
C GLY A 58 -12.88 -15.01 18.88
N ARG A 59 -11.57 -14.88 19.06
CA ARG A 59 -10.62 -14.47 18.01
C ARG A 59 -10.62 -15.37 16.77
N ALA A 60 -10.72 -16.69 16.97
CA ALA A 60 -10.70 -17.66 15.88
C ALA A 60 -11.91 -17.51 14.95
N ALA A 61 -13.12 -17.32 15.50
CA ALA A 61 -14.34 -17.19 14.70
C ALA A 61 -14.30 -15.93 13.82
N VAL A 62 -13.85 -14.80 14.38
CA VAL A 62 -13.68 -13.55 13.63
C VAL A 62 -12.66 -13.67 12.52
N LEU A 63 -11.53 -14.33 12.79
CA LEU A 63 -10.49 -14.55 11.79
C LEU A 63 -11.03 -15.33 10.58
N THR A 64 -11.75 -16.42 10.82
CA THR A 64 -12.37 -17.20 9.73
C THR A 64 -13.37 -16.38 8.92
N HIS A 65 -14.12 -15.48 9.55
CA HIS A 65 -15.06 -14.61 8.82
C HIS A 65 -14.35 -13.57 7.98
N ILE A 66 -13.22 -13.02 8.44
CA ILE A 66 -12.41 -12.07 7.68
C ILE A 66 -11.74 -12.74 6.50
N GLU A 67 -11.22 -13.95 6.69
CA GLU A 67 -10.66 -14.79 5.62
C GLU A 67 -11.70 -15.07 4.53
N ALA A 68 -12.94 -15.42 4.92
CA ALA A 68 -14.02 -15.64 3.96
C ALA A 68 -14.50 -14.34 3.28
N LEU A 69 -14.48 -13.21 4.00
CA LEU A 69 -14.91 -11.92 3.44
C LEU A 69 -13.93 -11.42 2.37
N PHE A 70 -12.63 -11.60 2.58
CA PHE A 70 -11.56 -11.15 1.71
C PHE A 70 -10.89 -12.30 0.95
N ASP A 71 -11.66 -13.29 0.51
CA ASP A 71 -11.16 -14.44 -0.26
C ASP A 71 -10.72 -14.10 -1.70
N GLY A 72 -10.97 -12.86 -2.13
CA GLY A 72 -10.62 -12.37 -3.47
C GLY A 72 -11.62 -12.73 -4.57
N SER A 73 -12.72 -13.42 -4.25
CA SER A 73 -13.77 -13.78 -5.22
C SER A 73 -14.57 -12.58 -5.75
N ARG A 74 -14.57 -11.47 -4.99
CA ARG A 74 -15.24 -10.22 -5.33
C ARG A 74 -14.55 -9.01 -4.72
N VAL A 75 -14.80 -7.83 -5.30
CA VAL A 75 -14.46 -6.56 -4.67
C VAL A 75 -15.39 -6.31 -3.49
N VAL A 76 -14.81 -6.04 -2.33
CA VAL A 76 -15.54 -5.69 -1.10
C VAL A 76 -15.43 -4.19 -0.89
N HIS A 77 -16.58 -3.52 -0.89
CA HIS A 77 -16.68 -2.10 -0.59
C HIS A 77 -17.26 -1.88 0.81
N SER A 78 -16.81 -0.79 1.44
CA SER A 78 -17.49 -0.23 2.60
C SER A 78 -18.92 0.16 2.21
N PRO A 79 -19.93 -0.19 3.02
CA PRO A 79 -21.32 0.25 2.80
C PRO A 79 -21.53 1.72 3.16
N TYR A 80 -20.55 2.37 3.79
CA TYR A 80 -20.61 3.77 4.22
C TYR A 80 -19.93 4.69 3.21
N GLU A 81 -20.46 5.92 3.10
CA GLU A 81 -19.84 6.97 2.29
C GLU A 81 -18.46 7.39 2.83
N LYS A 82 -17.61 7.89 1.93
CA LYS A 82 -16.27 8.37 2.26
C LYS A 82 -16.34 9.62 3.13
N ASP A 83 -15.58 9.62 4.20
CA ASP A 83 -15.32 10.83 4.99
C ASP A 83 -14.19 11.61 4.32
N GLU A 84 -14.59 12.48 3.40
CA GLU A 84 -13.69 13.38 2.68
C GLU A 84 -12.93 14.34 3.61
N ALA A 85 -13.49 14.69 4.78
CA ALA A 85 -12.81 15.53 5.75
C ALA A 85 -11.67 14.77 6.43
N LEU A 86 -11.91 13.52 6.83
CA LEU A 86 -10.89 12.63 7.41
C LEU A 86 -9.77 12.33 6.40
N ILE A 87 -10.09 12.07 5.13
CA ILE A 87 -9.08 11.87 4.07
C ILE A 87 -8.19 13.10 3.94
N ARG A 88 -8.78 14.31 3.86
CA ARG A 88 -8.01 15.57 3.77
C ARG A 88 -7.13 15.79 4.99
N GLN A 89 -7.65 15.54 6.19
CA GLN A 89 -6.89 15.66 7.44
C GLN A 89 -5.68 14.71 7.44
N ALA A 90 -5.89 13.45 7.06
CA ALA A 90 -4.84 12.45 6.99
C ALA A 90 -3.73 12.83 5.99
N ARG A 91 -4.11 13.26 4.78
CA ARG A 91 -3.16 13.71 3.76
C ARG A 91 -2.36 14.93 4.21
N ALA A 92 -3.02 15.93 4.81
CA ALA A 92 -2.34 17.11 5.34
C ALA A 92 -1.33 16.77 6.44
N PHE A 93 -1.67 15.82 7.32
CA PHE A 93 -0.73 15.28 8.30
C PHE A 93 0.46 14.59 7.63
N LEU A 94 0.21 13.73 6.63
CA LEU A 94 1.23 12.94 5.94
C LEU A 94 2.14 13.78 5.02
N ASP A 95 1.66 14.90 4.48
CA ASP A 95 2.45 15.84 3.66
C ASP A 95 3.60 16.48 4.47
N GLY A 96 3.45 16.62 5.78
CA GLY A 96 4.50 17.11 6.68
C GLY A 96 5.58 16.08 7.03
N HIS A 97 5.45 14.82 6.58
CA HIS A 97 6.33 13.71 6.94
C HIS A 97 7.06 13.13 5.71
N THR A 98 8.24 12.56 5.92
CA THR A 98 9.17 12.11 4.86
C THR A 98 8.54 11.07 3.92
N SER A 99 8.41 11.42 2.63
CA SER A 99 7.87 10.54 1.59
C SER A 99 8.87 9.48 1.10
N THR A 100 10.16 9.79 1.11
CA THR A 100 11.21 8.92 0.55
C THR A 100 11.36 7.61 1.31
N GLU A 101 11.42 7.67 2.65
CA GLU A 101 11.52 6.47 3.50
C GLU A 101 10.30 5.56 3.31
N ARG A 102 9.12 6.16 3.17
CA ARG A 102 7.87 5.43 2.93
C ARG A 102 7.85 4.74 1.57
N ILE A 103 8.26 5.44 0.52
CA ILE A 103 8.35 4.87 -0.84
C ILE A 103 9.34 3.71 -0.85
N TYR A 104 10.52 3.91 -0.24
CA TYR A 104 11.53 2.86 -0.13
C TYR A 104 11.03 1.65 0.66
N ALA A 105 10.43 1.86 1.85
CA ALA A 105 9.89 0.78 2.67
C ALA A 105 8.81 -0.03 1.94
N ARG A 106 7.96 0.64 1.15
CA ARG A 106 6.95 -0.05 0.32
C ARG A 106 7.58 -0.81 -0.84
N ALA A 107 8.56 -0.21 -1.53
CA ALA A 107 9.28 -0.90 -2.58
C ALA A 107 9.97 -2.16 -2.01
N LEU A 108 10.63 -2.04 -0.85
CA LEU A 108 11.28 -3.16 -0.17
C LEU A 108 10.29 -4.25 0.22
N ALA A 109 9.14 -3.91 0.83
CA ALA A 109 8.11 -4.89 1.19
C ALA A 109 7.53 -5.63 -0.03
N ALA A 110 7.34 -4.94 -1.15
CA ALA A 110 6.92 -5.58 -2.39
C ALA A 110 8.01 -6.53 -2.93
N MET A 111 9.28 -6.13 -2.86
CA MET A 111 10.41 -6.97 -3.26
C MET A 111 10.57 -8.21 -2.37
N GLU A 112 10.30 -8.10 -1.07
CA GLU A 112 10.35 -9.23 -0.15
C GLU A 112 9.41 -10.38 -0.55
N SER A 113 8.25 -10.08 -1.14
CA SER A 113 7.34 -11.13 -1.66
C SER A 113 7.87 -11.88 -2.87
N GLU A 114 8.83 -11.29 -3.60
CA GLU A 114 9.46 -11.88 -4.79
C GLU A 114 10.90 -12.35 -4.50
N ALA A 115 11.36 -12.21 -3.26
CA ALA A 115 12.71 -12.54 -2.88
C ALA A 115 12.97 -14.06 -2.91
N PRO A 116 14.23 -14.47 -3.12
CA PRO A 116 14.64 -15.85 -2.91
C PRO A 116 14.28 -16.35 -1.50
N GLN A 117 14.32 -17.67 -1.31
CA GLN A 117 14.13 -18.25 0.01
C GLN A 117 15.14 -17.70 1.03
N GLU A 118 14.70 -17.65 2.28
CA GLU A 118 15.53 -17.30 3.43
C GLU A 118 16.82 -18.15 3.44
N PHE A 119 17.95 -17.49 3.65
CA PHE A 119 19.23 -18.17 3.83
C PHE A 119 19.33 -18.65 5.26
N THR A 120 19.44 -19.97 5.45
CA THR A 120 19.52 -20.61 6.77
C THR A 120 20.75 -21.50 6.88
N LEU A 121 21.24 -21.72 8.10
CA LEU A 121 22.39 -22.60 8.34
C LEU A 121 22.08 -24.04 7.92
N VAL A 122 20.85 -24.49 8.16
CA VAL A 122 20.37 -25.80 7.71
C VAL A 122 20.40 -25.94 6.19
N ARG A 123 20.05 -24.89 5.43
CA ARG A 123 20.09 -24.92 3.97
C ARG A 123 21.52 -24.82 3.41
N ALA A 124 22.42 -24.13 4.11
CA ALA A 124 23.81 -23.97 3.69
C ALA A 124 24.70 -25.19 3.98
N VAL A 125 24.47 -25.86 5.12
CA VAL A 125 25.34 -26.93 5.64
C VAL A 125 24.66 -28.30 5.59
N GLY A 126 23.33 -28.36 5.57
CA GLY A 126 22.53 -29.58 5.61
C GLY A 126 21.88 -29.84 6.97
N ALA A 127 21.15 -30.96 7.08
CA ALA A 127 20.36 -31.32 8.25
C ALA A 127 21.19 -31.42 9.55
N ASP A 128 22.47 -31.79 9.44
CA ASP A 128 23.36 -31.97 10.59
C ASP A 128 23.91 -30.64 11.15
N ALA A 129 23.52 -29.49 10.60
CA ALA A 129 23.98 -28.17 11.07
C ALA A 129 23.79 -27.97 12.59
N GLY A 130 22.72 -28.54 13.17
CA GLY A 130 22.46 -28.46 14.62
C GLY A 130 23.39 -29.29 15.50
N THR A 131 24.22 -30.16 14.93
CA THR A 131 25.22 -30.93 15.69
C THR A 131 26.51 -30.17 15.94
N VAL A 132 26.84 -29.21 15.06
CA VAL A 132 28.11 -28.47 15.07
C VAL A 132 27.94 -26.97 15.33
N PHE A 133 26.76 -26.43 15.04
CA PHE A 133 26.47 -25.01 15.24
C PHE A 133 25.35 -24.79 16.26
N VAL A 134 25.53 -23.75 17.07
CA VAL A 134 24.49 -23.16 17.90
C VAL A 134 24.55 -21.66 17.73
N ARG A 135 23.39 -21.00 17.68
CA ARG A 135 23.37 -19.54 17.63
C ARG A 135 23.61 -18.99 19.02
N SER A 136 24.48 -17.99 19.13
CA SER A 136 24.81 -17.33 20.40
C SER A 136 23.59 -16.74 21.12
N ASN A 137 22.56 -16.37 20.37
CA ASN A 137 21.28 -15.87 20.90
C ASN A 137 20.22 -16.96 21.13
N GLY A 138 20.56 -18.24 20.97
CA GLY A 138 19.66 -19.38 21.15
C GLY A 138 18.55 -19.50 20.10
N ALA A 139 18.54 -18.66 19.06
CA ALA A 139 17.52 -18.73 18.03
C ALA A 139 17.63 -20.02 17.18
N PRO A 140 16.52 -20.48 16.58
CA PRO A 140 16.52 -21.62 15.68
C PRO A 140 17.47 -21.46 14.47
N LEU A 141 18.00 -22.58 13.97
CA LEU A 141 18.92 -22.63 12.82
C LEU A 141 18.22 -22.66 11.46
N ASP A 142 16.92 -22.96 11.47
CA ASP A 142 16.00 -22.85 10.33
C ASP A 142 15.50 -21.40 10.12
N ARG A 143 15.96 -20.46 10.94
CA ARG A 143 15.81 -19.02 10.77
C ARG A 143 17.17 -18.39 10.54
N GLY A 144 17.25 -17.50 9.58
CA GLY A 144 18.45 -16.81 9.15
C GLY A 144 18.16 -15.48 8.48
N VAL A 145 18.75 -15.27 7.30
CA VAL A 145 18.75 -13.97 6.62
C VAL A 145 17.68 -13.99 5.52
N PRO A 146 16.72 -13.04 5.51
CA PRO A 146 15.73 -12.95 4.44
C PRO A 146 16.41 -12.88 3.06
N GLY A 147 15.83 -13.56 2.08
CA GLY A 147 16.47 -13.74 0.77
C GLY A 147 16.85 -12.44 0.07
N ILE A 148 16.08 -11.37 0.26
CA ILE A 148 16.35 -10.04 -0.31
C ILE A 148 17.71 -9.46 0.13
N PHE A 149 18.16 -9.81 1.34
CA PHE A 149 19.44 -9.35 1.91
C PHE A 149 20.61 -10.30 1.61
N THR A 150 20.37 -11.35 0.83
CA THR A 150 21.43 -12.27 0.38
C THR A 150 22.08 -11.75 -0.91
N ARG A 151 23.25 -12.30 -1.27
CA ARG A 151 23.91 -11.99 -2.54
C ARG A 151 23.02 -12.28 -3.75
N GLU A 152 22.28 -13.38 -3.70
CA GLU A 152 21.35 -13.78 -4.77
C GLU A 152 20.20 -12.78 -4.86
N GLY A 153 19.54 -12.46 -3.74
CA GLY A 153 18.48 -11.44 -3.70
C GLY A 153 18.96 -10.07 -4.17
N TYR A 154 20.18 -9.67 -3.81
CA TYR A 154 20.73 -8.41 -4.29
C TYR A 154 20.91 -8.41 -5.81
N ARG A 155 21.57 -9.42 -6.38
CA ARG A 155 21.94 -9.43 -7.80
C ARG A 155 20.76 -9.74 -8.73
N GLU A 156 19.88 -10.63 -8.31
CA GLU A 156 18.81 -11.13 -9.17
C GLU A 156 17.52 -10.32 -9.03
N LEU A 157 17.32 -9.65 -7.90
CA LEU A 157 16.11 -8.86 -7.64
C LEU A 157 16.42 -7.39 -7.37
N PHE A 158 17.23 -7.09 -6.35
CA PHE A 158 17.40 -5.70 -5.91
C PHE A 158 18.00 -4.79 -6.97
N ASP A 159 19.21 -5.09 -7.42
CA ASP A 159 19.96 -4.28 -8.38
C ASP A 159 19.22 -4.10 -9.71
N LYS A 160 18.54 -5.17 -10.17
CA LYS A 160 17.88 -5.21 -11.48
C LYS A 160 16.52 -4.52 -11.49
N ARG A 161 15.73 -4.65 -10.41
CA ARG A 161 14.30 -4.28 -10.41
C ARG A 161 13.96 -3.16 -9.45
N LEU A 162 14.90 -2.65 -8.66
CA LEU A 162 14.65 -1.50 -7.78
C LEU A 162 13.92 -0.33 -8.49
N PRO A 163 14.28 0.09 -9.72
CA PRO A 163 13.57 1.17 -10.40
C PRO A 163 12.08 0.88 -10.64
N GLU A 164 11.74 -0.37 -10.97
CA GLU A 164 10.36 -0.84 -11.19
C GLU A 164 9.54 -0.73 -9.90
N PHE A 165 10.06 -1.28 -8.80
CA PHE A 165 9.39 -1.25 -7.51
C PHE A 165 9.26 0.16 -6.94
N VAL A 166 10.28 1.00 -7.11
CA VAL A 166 10.22 2.42 -6.71
C VAL A 166 9.18 3.18 -7.54
N ALA A 167 9.09 2.94 -8.84
CA ALA A 167 8.08 3.54 -9.70
C ALA A 167 6.66 3.12 -9.28
N ALA A 168 6.44 1.83 -9.04
CA ALA A 168 5.16 1.32 -8.56
C ALA A 168 4.80 1.86 -7.17
N ALA A 169 5.76 1.94 -6.24
CA ALA A 169 5.56 2.52 -4.91
C ALA A 169 5.25 4.03 -4.99
N THR A 170 5.88 4.75 -5.91
CA THR A 170 5.64 6.18 -6.14
C THR A 170 4.26 6.42 -6.74
N ALA A 171 3.83 5.61 -7.71
CA ALA A 171 2.48 5.69 -8.28
C ALA A 171 1.40 5.41 -7.22
N ASN A 172 1.62 4.38 -6.39
CA ASN A 172 0.75 4.08 -5.26
C ASN A 172 0.71 5.22 -4.23
N ASP A 173 1.85 5.83 -3.91
CA ASP A 173 1.90 6.99 -3.02
C ASP A 173 1.16 8.19 -3.64
N GLY A 174 1.34 8.43 -4.93
CA GLY A 174 0.59 9.43 -5.68
C GLY A 174 -0.92 9.23 -5.54
N TRP A 175 -1.41 8.00 -5.68
CA TRP A 175 -2.83 7.68 -5.49
C TRP A 175 -3.31 7.94 -4.06
N VAL A 176 -2.63 7.37 -3.06
CA VAL A 176 -3.02 7.52 -1.65
C VAL A 176 -3.02 8.99 -1.25
N MET A 177 -2.03 9.76 -1.70
CA MET A 177 -1.89 11.19 -1.42
C MET A 177 -2.77 12.08 -2.32
N GLY A 178 -3.50 11.53 -3.28
CA GLY A 178 -4.36 12.31 -4.19
C GLY A 178 -3.58 13.17 -5.20
N ARG A 179 -2.32 12.81 -5.46
CA ARG A 179 -1.37 13.44 -6.40
C ARG A 179 -1.22 12.66 -7.70
N GLU A 180 -2.08 11.69 -7.98
CA GLU A 180 -2.19 11.10 -9.31
C GLU A 180 -2.38 12.24 -10.31
N SER A 181 -1.43 12.39 -11.24
CA SER A 181 -1.58 13.32 -12.35
C SER A 181 -2.76 12.85 -13.19
N THR A 182 -3.96 13.32 -12.86
CA THR A 182 -5.13 13.08 -13.71
C THR A 182 -4.79 13.71 -15.05
N PRO A 183 -4.78 12.99 -16.18
CA PRO A 183 -4.46 13.56 -17.49
C PRO A 183 -5.30 14.83 -17.75
N LYS A 184 -6.54 14.81 -17.26
CA LYS A 184 -7.51 15.92 -17.29
C LYS A 184 -7.07 17.18 -16.53
N LYS A 185 -6.44 17.04 -15.35
CA LYS A 185 -5.96 18.20 -14.55
C LYS A 185 -4.70 18.83 -15.13
N LEU A 186 -3.80 18.02 -15.71
CA LEU A 186 -2.61 18.53 -16.41
C LEU A 186 -3.01 19.27 -17.68
N THR A 187 -3.97 18.74 -18.47
CA THR A 187 -4.49 19.43 -19.65
C THR A 187 -5.26 20.69 -19.31
N ASP A 188 -6.05 20.71 -18.23
CA ASP A 188 -6.78 21.91 -17.80
C ASP A 188 -5.84 22.98 -17.21
N SER A 189 -4.82 22.57 -16.46
CA SER A 189 -3.79 23.48 -15.92
C SER A 189 -2.91 24.06 -17.04
N LEU A 190 -2.47 23.23 -18.00
CA LEU A 190 -1.74 23.70 -19.20
C LEU A 190 -2.61 24.60 -20.08
N ARG A 191 -3.91 24.30 -20.22
CA ARG A 191 -4.87 25.13 -20.97
C ARG A 191 -5.11 26.49 -20.28
N SER A 192 -5.11 26.53 -18.95
CA SER A 192 -5.25 27.78 -18.17
C SER A 192 -4.00 28.66 -18.17
N GLN A 193 -2.84 28.09 -18.51
CA GLN A 193 -1.54 28.77 -18.53
C GLN A 193 -1.13 29.27 -19.93
N ILE A 194 -1.94 29.05 -20.97
CA ILE A 194 -1.70 29.62 -22.31
C ILE A 194 -2.34 31.02 -22.36
N PRO A 195 -1.57 32.12 -22.39
CA PRO A 195 -2.12 33.43 -22.64
C PRO A 195 -2.52 33.51 -24.12
N GLY A 196 -3.81 33.73 -24.41
CA GLY A 196 -4.24 34.19 -25.74
C GLY A 196 -5.03 33.22 -26.61
N ARG A 197 -6.06 32.54 -26.08
CA ARG A 197 -7.21 32.12 -26.91
C ARG A 197 -8.53 32.60 -26.33
N SER A 198 -8.67 33.92 -26.33
CA SER A 198 -9.97 34.58 -26.24
C SER A 198 -10.73 34.37 -27.55
N SER A 199 -11.95 33.85 -27.41
CA SER A 199 -13.10 33.99 -28.33
C SER A 199 -12.92 33.59 -29.81
N LEU A 200 -13.51 32.46 -30.18
CA LEU A 200 -14.33 32.40 -31.39
C LEU A 200 -15.73 31.96 -30.99
N SER A 201 -16.59 32.97 -30.78
CA SER A 201 -18.04 32.82 -30.75
C SER A 201 -18.52 32.32 -32.12
N PRO A 202 -19.51 31.41 -32.20
CA PRO A 202 -20.14 31.10 -33.47
C PRO A 202 -20.99 32.31 -33.87
N ALA A 203 -20.58 32.99 -34.94
CA ALA A 203 -21.41 34.02 -35.56
C ALA A 203 -22.65 33.31 -36.15
N LYS A 204 -23.82 33.62 -35.59
CA LYS A 204 -25.10 33.53 -36.30
C LYS A 204 -24.96 34.35 -37.58
N SER A 205 -25.20 33.73 -38.73
CA SER A 205 -25.66 34.48 -39.90
C SER A 205 -27.00 33.90 -40.33
N ALA A 206 -28.04 34.69 -40.10
CA ALA A 206 -29.35 34.51 -40.66
C ALA A 206 -29.34 34.99 -42.13
N VAL A 207 -29.97 34.19 -42.99
CA VAL A 207 -30.92 34.51 -44.09
C VAL A 207 -30.84 35.87 -44.81
N CYS A 208 -30.84 35.79 -46.14
CA CYS A 208 -31.43 36.65 -47.22
C CYS A 208 -30.45 36.60 -48.42
N THR A 209 -30.81 36.31 -49.68
CA THR A 209 -32.04 36.50 -50.47
C THR A 209 -32.14 35.39 -51.52
#